data_AF-W7BJL1-F1
#
_entry.id   AF-W7BJL1-F1
#
_cell.length_a   1.000
_cell.length_b   1.000
_cell.length_c   1.000
_cell.angle_alpha   90.00
_cell.angle_beta   90.00
_cell.angle_gamma   90.00
#
_symmetry.space_group_name_H-M   'P 1'
#
loop_
_entity.id
_entity.type
_entity.pdbx_description
1 polymer ?
#
loop_
_entity_poly.entity_id
_entity_poly.type
_entity_poly.pdbx_seq_one_letter_code
_entity_poly.pdbx_strand_id
1 'polypeptide(L)' 'MLYSPNDQKVLGFQIMANGAIHELINIAAIALQKEMTLSELALVDFYMLPGINFLPHIINEAAFKALRAE' A
#
# COMPACT_ATOMS: atom_id res chain seq x y z
N MET A 1 -6.43 -5.00 2.27
CA MET A 1 -5.51 -5.38 1.18
C MET A 1 -5.67 -6.87 0.96
N LEU A 2 -5.71 -7.30 -0.29
CA LEU A 2 -5.76 -8.72 -0.68
C LEU A 2 -4.46 -9.06 -1.39
N TYR A 3 -3.88 -10.21 -1.08
CA TYR A 3 -2.63 -10.68 -1.66
C TYR A 3 -2.65 -12.20 -1.85
N SER A 4 -1.78 -12.69 -2.72
CA SER A 4 -1.59 -14.12 -2.97
C SER A 4 -0.67 -14.71 -1.90
N PRO A 5 -1.07 -15.80 -1.21
CA PRO A 5 -0.23 -16.42 -0.18
C PRO A 5 0.97 -17.19 -0.75
N ASN A 6 0.99 -17.48 -2.07
CA ASN A 6 2.05 -18.28 -2.68
C ASN A 6 3.28 -17.44 -3.06
N ASP A 7 3.04 -16.26 -3.60
CA ASP A 7 4.08 -15.39 -4.18
C ASP A 7 4.02 -13.96 -3.61
N GLN A 8 3.16 -13.71 -2.63
CA GLN A 8 3.00 -12.43 -1.92
C GLN A 8 2.64 -11.25 -2.84
N LYS A 9 2.17 -11.52 -4.07
CA LYS A 9 1.71 -10.47 -4.99
C LYS A 9 0.43 -9.82 -4.49
N VAL A 10 0.37 -8.50 -4.58
CA VAL A 10 -0.83 -7.75 -4.23
C VAL A 10 -1.89 -7.92 -5.31
N LEU A 11 -3.09 -8.33 -4.89
CA LEU A 11 -4.22 -8.64 -5.78
C LEU A 11 -5.31 -7.57 -5.72
N GLY A 12 -5.37 -6.79 -4.64
CA GLY A 12 -6.38 -5.76 -4.51
C GLY A 12 -6.24 -4.88 -3.28
N PHE A 13 -6.85 -3.70 -3.39
CA PHE A 13 -6.90 -2.71 -2.33
C PHE A 13 -8.34 -2.29 -2.07
N GLN A 14 -8.63 -2.01 -0.81
CA GLN A 14 -9.84 -1.32 -0.38
C GLN A 14 -9.40 -0.24 0.60
N ILE A 15 -9.83 0.99 0.35
CA ILE A 15 -9.47 2.16 1.13
C ILE A 15 -10.75 2.92 1.43
N MET A 16 -10.97 3.25 2.69
CA MET A 16 -12.11 4.03 3.16
C MET A 16 -11.59 5.09 4.13
N ALA A 17 -11.97 6.34 3.92
CA ALA A 17 -11.66 7.43 4.83
C ALA A 17 -12.73 8.52 4.76
N ASN A 18 -12.80 9.35 5.81
CA ASN A 18 -13.66 10.54 5.84
C ASN A 18 -13.04 11.73 5.08
N GLY A 19 -11.78 11.62 4.65
CA GLY A 19 -11.06 12.64 3.86
C GLY A 19 -10.88 12.25 2.39
N ALA A 20 -10.18 13.11 1.63
CA ALA A 20 -9.88 12.85 0.22
C ALA A 20 -8.87 11.69 0.06
N ILE A 21 -9.26 10.65 -0.68
CA ILE A 21 -8.43 9.44 -0.91
C ILE A 21 -8.12 9.18 -2.39
N HIS A 22 -8.46 10.12 -3.28
CA HIS A 22 -8.35 9.95 -4.73
C HIS A 22 -6.93 9.60 -5.18
N GLU A 23 -5.91 10.13 -4.51
CA GLU A 23 -4.51 9.83 -4.83
C GLU A 23 -4.12 8.42 -4.38
N LEU A 24 -4.63 7.95 -3.23
CA LEU A 24 -4.32 6.63 -2.69
C LEU A 24 -4.81 5.51 -3.60
N ILE A 25 -5.98 5.66 -4.22
CA ILE A 25 -6.50 4.64 -5.13
C ILE A 25 -5.68 4.57 -6.43
N ASN A 26 -5.17 5.70 -6.93
CA ASN A 26 -4.31 5.72 -8.11
C ASN A 26 -2.96 5.05 -7.81
N ILE A 27 -2.38 5.31 -6.64
CA ILE A 27 -1.15 4.64 -6.19
C ILE A 27 -1.37 3.13 -6.09
N ALA A 28 -2.48 2.71 -5.47
CA ALA A 28 -2.86 1.30 -5.36
C ALA A 28 -3.00 0.65 -6.75
N ALA A 29 -3.62 1.34 -7.71
CA ALA A 29 -3.75 0.86 -9.09
C ALA A 29 -2.38 0.66 -9.76
N ILE A 30 -1.43 1.59 -9.55
CA ILE A 30 -0.06 1.46 -10.07
C ILE A 30 0.66 0.26 -9.45
N ALA A 31 0.50 0.03 -8.15
CA ALA A 31 1.11 -1.14 -7.48
C ALA A 31 0.59 -2.47 -8.04
N LEU A 32 -0.72 -2.56 -8.31
CA LEU A 32 -1.32 -3.72 -8.97
C LEU A 32 -0.81 -3.90 -10.41
N GLN A 33 -0.75 -2.81 -11.19
CA GLN A 33 -0.26 -2.82 -12.56
C GLN A 33 1.20 -3.31 -12.65
N LYS A 34 2.00 -3.02 -11.62
CA LYS A 34 3.40 -3.46 -11.52
C LYS A 34 3.57 -4.86 -10.93
N GLU A 35 2.49 -5.55 -10.59
CA GLU A 35 2.50 -6.86 -9.94
C GLU A 35 3.37 -6.88 -8.66
N MET A 36 3.37 -5.78 -7.90
CA MET A 36 4.23 -5.66 -6.72
C MET A 36 3.89 -6.70 -5.65
N THR A 37 4.93 -7.19 -4.99
CA THR A 37 4.82 -8.03 -3.79
C THR A 37 4.61 -7.19 -2.53
N LEU A 38 4.16 -7.82 -1.43
CA LEU A 38 4.05 -7.15 -0.14
C LEU A 38 5.36 -6.54 0.34
N SER A 39 6.49 -7.24 0.15
CA SER A 39 7.82 -6.78 0.56
C SER A 39 8.25 -5.52 -0.20
N GLU A 40 8.03 -5.51 -1.52
CA GLU A 40 8.33 -4.34 -2.34
C GLU A 40 7.42 -3.16 -1.96
N LEU A 41 6.13 -3.40 -1.75
CA LEU A 41 5.18 -2.35 -1.39
C LEU A 41 5.40 -1.80 0.03
N ALA A 42 5.92 -2.62 0.95
CA ALA A 42 6.29 -2.18 2.29
C ALA A 42 7.49 -1.23 2.28
N LEU A 43 8.40 -1.39 1.31
CA LEU A 43 9.67 -0.64 1.24
C LEU A 43 9.69 0.43 0.14
N VAL A 44 8.67 0.47 -0.73
CA VAL A 44 8.60 1.47 -1.79
C VAL A 44 8.54 2.86 -1.19
N ASP A 45 9.33 3.76 -1.77
CA ASP A 45 9.42 5.14 -1.34
C ASP A 45 8.15 5.91 -1.74
N PHE A 46 7.58 6.63 -0.78
CA PHE A 46 6.47 7.54 -0.99
C PHE A 46 6.86 8.93 -0.55
N TYR A 47 6.47 9.91 -1.36
CA TYR A 47 6.69 11.30 -1.06
C TYR A 47 6.13 11.69 0.33
N MET A 48 6.96 12.34 1.14
CA MET A 48 6.62 12.80 2.48
C MET A 48 6.93 14.29 2.62
N LEU A 49 5.95 15.04 3.12
CA LEU A 49 6.14 16.39 3.60
C LEU A 49 5.56 16.52 5.03
N PRO A 50 6.34 17.00 6.02
CA PRO A 50 5.84 17.19 7.38
C PRO A 50 4.61 18.11 7.41
N GLY A 51 3.57 17.69 8.15
CA GLY A 51 2.31 18.43 8.25
C GLY A 51 1.30 18.16 7.12
N ILE A 52 1.68 17.42 6.07
CA ILE A 52 0.76 16.96 5.01
C ILE A 52 0.55 15.44 5.10
N ASN A 53 1.63 14.66 5.18
CA ASN A 53 1.59 13.19 5.14
C ASN A 53 2.30 12.58 6.37
N PHE A 54 1.82 11.43 6.85
CA PHE A 54 2.43 10.69 7.97
C PHE A 54 3.38 9.58 7.49
N LEU A 55 4.38 9.27 8.31
CA LEU A 55 5.30 8.13 8.11
C LEU A 55 4.95 6.97 9.05
N PRO A 56 5.02 5.72 8.56
CA PRO A 56 5.12 5.34 7.15
C PRO A 56 3.84 5.71 6.38
N HIS A 57 3.90 5.79 5.04
CA HIS A 57 2.71 6.03 4.24
C HIS A 57 1.71 4.88 4.45
N ILE A 58 0.40 5.18 4.40
CA ILE A 58 -0.67 4.22 4.76
C ILE A 58 -0.61 2.91 3.95
N ILE A 59 -0.13 2.98 2.71
CA ILE A 59 0.04 1.82 1.85
C ILE A 59 1.21 0.94 2.32
N ASN A 60 2.35 1.52 2.72
CA ASN A 60 3.44 0.73 3.30
C ASN A 60 2.97 0.09 4.60
N GLU A 61 2.24 0.83 5.45
CA GLU A 61 1.77 0.31 6.72
C GLU A 61 0.83 -0.90 6.53
N ALA A 62 -0.06 -0.84 5.53
CA ALA A 62 -0.93 -1.95 5.17
C ALA A 62 -0.11 -3.18 4.71
N ALA A 63 0.92 -2.99 3.89
CA ALA A 63 1.80 -4.06 3.45
C ALA A 63 2.61 -4.65 4.63
N PHE A 64 3.17 -3.82 5.51
CA PHE A 64 3.87 -4.26 6.72
C PHE A 64 2.97 -5.02 7.71
N LYS A 65 1.69 -4.64 7.81
CA LYS A 65 0.73 -5.40 8.63
C LYS A 65 0.43 -6.76 8.00
N ALA A 66 0.29 -6.84 6.69
CA ALA A 66 0.08 -8.09 5.98
C ALA A 66 1.30 -9.03 6.09
N LEU A 67 2.52 -8.53 5.92
CA LEU A 67 3.77 -9.31 6.12
C LEU A 67 3.93 -9.87 7.53
N ARG A 68 3.40 -9.19 8.55
CA ARG A 68 3.46 -9.64 9.96
C ARG A 68 2.35 -10.61 10.33
N ALA A 69 1.30 -10.71 9.50
CA ALA A 69 0.16 -11.58 9.72
C ALA A 69 0.29 -12.93 8.99
N GLU A 70 1.28 -13.05 8.10
CA GLU A 70 1.81 -14.33 7.60
C GLU A 70 2.51 -15.10 8.73
#